data_AF-A0AA38JK50-F1
#
_entry.id   AF-A0AA38JK50-F1
#
_cell.length_a   1.000
_cell.length_b   1.000
_cell.length_c   1.000
_cell.angle_alpha   90.00
_cell.angle_beta   90.00
_cell.angle_gamma   90.00
#
_symmetry.space_group_name_H-M   'P 1'
#
loop_
_entity.id
_entity.type
_entity.pdbx_description
1 polymer ?
#
loop_
_entity_poly.entity_id
_entity_poly.type
_entity_poly.pdbx_seq_one_letter_code
_entity_poly.pdbx_strand_id
1 'polypeptide(L)'
;MPHHHDHDCAHEHDHDHDDHDSLSTGAQDNLYQYIDRANVMALNADDNCKGSDAIKPWHERTSEDKFVESDADDQLIIRIPFTGSVKLRSVLLKTGPADLTPLKVMLFANEDNLDFQDVADRKPTQEFDIAQGREVGEYAVKTAKFPNVSSLTLFFPSSQGAETVRIYYIGLLGTWTERKSNPVITVYEAQANLADHQKIQGTEGNFSAFQS
;
A
#
# COMPACT_ATOMS: atom_id res chain seq x y z
N MET A 1 4.87 -41.09 -70.76
CA MET A 1 3.45 -40.80 -71.00
C MET A 1 2.61 -41.78 -70.19
N PRO A 2 1.56 -41.40 -69.44
CA PRO A 2 1.13 -40.10 -68.92
C PRO A 2 1.13 -40.05 -67.36
N HIS A 3 0.81 -38.86 -66.83
CA HIS A 3 0.61 -38.55 -65.41
C HIS A 3 -0.80 -38.94 -64.91
N HIS A 4 -0.92 -39.26 -63.61
CA HIS A 4 -2.13 -38.99 -62.82
C HIS A 4 -1.73 -38.54 -61.41
N HIS A 5 -2.24 -37.37 -61.05
CA HIS A 5 -2.30 -36.80 -59.71
C HIS A 5 -3.35 -37.56 -58.90
N ASP A 6 -3.12 -37.77 -57.60
CA ASP A 6 -4.08 -37.37 -56.58
C ASP A 6 -3.37 -37.21 -55.23
N HIS A 7 -3.68 -36.09 -54.58
CA HIS A 7 -3.00 -35.50 -53.44
C HIS A 7 -4.01 -35.51 -52.29
N ASP A 8 -3.86 -36.45 -51.35
CA ASP A 8 -4.73 -36.55 -50.18
C ASP A 8 -4.01 -35.89 -48.99
N CYS A 9 -4.44 -34.66 -48.66
CA CYS A 9 -3.89 -33.86 -47.57
C CYS A 9 -4.85 -33.94 -46.38
N ALA A 10 -4.56 -34.82 -45.43
CA ALA A 10 -5.24 -34.86 -44.14
C ALA A 10 -4.87 -33.62 -43.32
N HIS A 11 -5.89 -32.81 -42.99
CA HIS A 11 -5.80 -31.64 -42.12
C HIS A 11 -5.92 -32.10 -40.65
N GLU A 12 -4.79 -32.25 -39.96
CA GLU A 12 -4.77 -32.30 -38.50
C GLU A 12 -4.86 -30.87 -37.97
N HIS A 13 -6.02 -30.52 -37.40
CA HIS A 13 -6.18 -29.32 -36.58
C HIS A 13 -5.68 -29.65 -35.17
N ASP A 14 -4.39 -29.46 -34.95
CA ASP A 14 -3.83 -29.34 -33.61
C ASP A 14 -4.35 -28.01 -33.04
N HIS A 15 -5.28 -28.11 -32.08
CA HIS A 15 -5.80 -26.96 -31.37
C HIS A 15 -4.75 -26.53 -30.36
N ASP A 16 -4.00 -25.52 -30.78
CA ASP A 16 -3.12 -24.66 -30.00
C ASP A 16 -3.69 -24.49 -28.58
N HIS A 17 -2.95 -25.01 -27.60
CA HIS A 17 -3.21 -24.70 -26.20
C HIS A 17 -3.01 -23.19 -26.04
N ASP A 18 -4.07 -22.49 -25.61
CA ASP A 18 -4.01 -21.12 -25.11
C ASP A 18 -2.89 -20.98 -24.06
N ASP A 19 -1.68 -20.66 -24.52
CA ASP A 19 -0.69 -19.93 -23.74
C ASP A 19 -1.29 -18.55 -23.53
N HIS A 20 -2.16 -18.45 -22.51
CA HIS A 20 -2.60 -17.20 -21.95
C HIS A 20 -1.35 -16.46 -21.47
N ASP A 21 -0.82 -15.65 -22.37
CA ASP A 21 0.31 -14.76 -22.23
C ASP A 21 0.19 -13.96 -20.92
N SER A 22 0.77 -14.53 -19.86
CA SER A 22 0.81 -13.96 -18.51
C SER A 22 1.73 -12.73 -18.43
N LEU A 23 2.21 -12.20 -19.56
CA LEU A 23 3.11 -11.05 -19.63
C LEU A 23 2.36 -9.72 -19.81
N SER A 24 1.05 -9.73 -20.11
CA SER A 24 0.27 -8.48 -20.31
C SER A 24 -0.63 -8.07 -19.13
N THR A 25 -0.79 -8.88 -18.08
CA THR A 25 -1.66 -8.56 -16.93
C THR A 25 -1.05 -7.56 -15.96
N GLY A 26 0.27 -7.40 -15.95
CA GLY A 26 0.97 -6.50 -15.01
C GLY A 26 0.54 -5.03 -15.11
N ALA A 27 0.25 -4.54 -16.32
CA ALA A 27 -0.22 -3.17 -16.50
C ALA A 27 -1.68 -2.99 -16.07
N GLN A 28 -2.53 -4.01 -16.23
CA GLN A 28 -3.95 -3.95 -15.90
C GLN A 28 -4.20 -3.98 -14.38
N ASP A 29 -3.36 -4.70 -13.65
CA ASP A 29 -3.41 -4.78 -12.18
C ASP A 29 -2.68 -3.61 -11.49
N ASN A 30 -2.19 -2.63 -12.24
CA ASN A 30 -1.36 -1.57 -11.68
C ASN A 30 -2.16 -0.61 -10.78
N LEU A 31 -1.66 -0.41 -9.57
CA LEU A 31 -2.36 0.37 -8.54
C LEU A 31 -1.99 1.86 -8.51
N TYR A 32 -1.18 2.35 -9.45
CA TYR A 32 -0.64 3.72 -9.41
C TYR A 32 -1.69 4.81 -9.21
N GLN A 33 -2.84 4.69 -9.87
CA GLN A 33 -3.94 5.67 -9.78
C GLN A 33 -4.68 5.66 -8.45
N TYR A 34 -4.53 4.59 -7.65
CA TYR A 34 -5.20 4.41 -6.36
C TYR A 34 -4.29 4.72 -5.17
N ILE A 35 -3.05 5.15 -5.42
CA ILE A 35 -2.12 5.59 -4.39
C ILE A 35 -2.39 7.06 -4.08
N ASP A 36 -2.57 7.38 -2.80
CA ASP A 36 -2.64 8.76 -2.33
C ASP A 36 -1.22 9.34 -2.22
N ARG A 37 -0.67 9.69 -3.38
CA ARG A 37 0.71 10.17 -3.54
C ARG A 37 1.00 11.46 -2.76
N ALA A 38 -0.02 12.26 -2.45
CA ALA A 38 0.15 13.51 -1.69
C ALA A 38 0.48 13.25 -0.22
N ASN A 39 0.02 12.10 0.31
CA ASN A 39 0.22 11.68 1.70
C ASN A 39 1.26 10.57 1.84
N VAL A 40 2.05 10.30 0.79
CA VAL A 40 3.20 9.38 0.90
C VAL A 40 4.25 10.01 1.79
N MET A 41 4.69 9.26 2.79
CA MET A 41 5.73 9.67 3.72
C MET A 41 7.00 8.86 3.49
N ALA A 42 8.15 9.50 3.61
CA ALA A 42 9.43 8.81 3.68
C ALA A 42 10.17 9.27 4.95
N LEU A 43 10.76 8.33 5.69
CA LEU A 43 11.61 8.61 6.84
C LEU A 43 13.05 8.28 6.47
N ASN A 44 13.98 9.17 6.85
CA ASN A 44 15.38 9.14 6.45
C ASN A 44 15.58 9.18 4.92
N ALA A 45 14.74 9.94 4.20
CA ALA A 45 14.99 10.26 2.79
C ALA A 45 15.74 11.59 2.69
N ASP A 46 16.63 11.72 1.71
CA ASP A 46 17.32 12.96 1.36
C ASP A 46 16.29 14.09 1.12
N ASP A 47 16.54 15.27 1.68
CA ASP A 47 15.65 16.44 1.63
C ASP A 47 15.30 16.89 0.19
N ASN A 48 16.12 16.52 -0.80
CA ASN A 48 15.89 16.82 -2.21
C ASN A 48 14.91 15.84 -2.89
N CYS A 49 14.53 14.76 -2.22
CA CYS A 49 13.67 13.70 -2.74
C CYS A 49 12.38 13.58 -1.92
N LYS A 50 11.25 13.35 -2.59
CA LYS A 50 10.00 12.99 -1.91
C LYS A 50 9.79 11.48 -2.01
N GLY A 51 9.22 10.85 -0.98
CA GLY A 51 8.86 9.42 -1.04
C GLY A 51 8.02 9.04 -2.27
N SER A 52 7.20 9.98 -2.77
CA SER A 52 6.39 9.82 -3.98
C SER A 52 7.22 9.78 -5.28
N ASP A 53 8.46 10.25 -5.30
CA ASP A 53 9.28 10.33 -6.52
C ASP A 53 9.70 8.95 -7.05
N ALA A 54 9.76 7.95 -6.17
CA ALA A 54 9.95 6.55 -6.56
C ALA A 54 8.63 5.90 -7.04
N ILE A 55 7.46 6.50 -6.81
CA ILE A 55 6.17 5.95 -7.25
C ILE A 55 5.83 6.57 -8.61
N LYS A 56 6.04 5.81 -9.69
CA LYS A 56 5.91 6.28 -11.08
C LYS A 56 4.83 5.52 -11.84
N PRO A 57 4.30 6.08 -12.94
CA PRO A 57 3.40 5.33 -13.81
C PRO A 57 4.16 4.17 -14.49
N TRP A 58 3.41 3.14 -14.90
CA TRP A 58 3.97 1.89 -15.46
C TRP A 58 4.97 2.08 -16.60
N HIS A 59 4.76 3.07 -17.45
CA HIS A 59 5.63 3.35 -18.61
C HIS A 59 6.97 3.99 -18.22
N GLU A 60 7.08 4.58 -17.02
CA GLU A 60 8.32 5.19 -16.50
C GLU A 60 9.07 4.25 -15.52
N ARG A 61 8.64 3.00 -15.37
CA ARG A 61 9.20 2.05 -14.38
C ARG A 61 10.70 1.79 -14.52
N THR A 62 11.26 2.01 -15.72
CA THR A 62 12.69 1.86 -16.01
C THR A 62 13.47 3.17 -15.94
N SER A 63 12.79 4.33 -15.86
CA SER A 63 13.45 5.64 -15.77
C SER A 63 14.17 5.78 -14.43
N GLU A 64 15.39 6.32 -14.49
CA GLU A 64 16.25 6.62 -13.34
C GLU A 64 16.32 8.13 -13.04
N ASP A 65 15.51 8.95 -13.72
CA ASP A 65 15.56 10.43 -13.64
C ASP A 65 15.14 10.96 -12.26
N LYS A 66 14.22 10.24 -11.61
CA LYS A 66 13.78 10.50 -10.24
C LYS A 66 14.02 9.28 -9.37
N PHE A 67 14.36 9.49 -8.11
CA PHE A 67 14.59 8.43 -7.15
C PHE A 67 14.37 8.96 -5.73
N VAL A 68 14.38 8.04 -4.78
CA VAL A 68 14.51 8.32 -3.35
C VAL A 68 15.80 7.68 -2.89
N GLU A 69 16.63 8.47 -2.22
CA GLU A 69 17.86 8.02 -1.56
C GLU A 69 17.75 8.31 -0.07
N SER A 70 18.36 7.46 0.76
CA SER A 70 18.44 7.73 2.19
C SER A 70 19.53 8.77 2.51
N ASP A 71 19.32 9.56 3.56
CA ASP A 71 20.17 10.73 3.86
C ASP A 71 21.36 10.38 4.78
N ALA A 72 21.07 9.96 6.01
CA ALA A 72 22.09 9.82 7.05
C ALA A 72 22.75 8.43 7.10
N ASP A 73 21.98 7.39 6.80
CA ASP A 73 22.38 5.99 6.83
C ASP A 73 21.59 5.17 5.81
N ASP A 74 21.78 3.85 5.80
CA ASP A 74 21.21 2.92 4.82
C ASP A 74 19.82 2.38 5.20
N GLN A 75 19.16 2.99 6.19
CA GLN A 75 17.81 2.66 6.59
C GLN A 75 16.79 3.60 5.94
N LEU A 76 15.75 3.06 5.31
CA LEU A 76 14.72 3.86 4.65
C LEU A 76 13.34 3.28 4.91
N ILE A 77 12.39 4.13 5.32
CA ILE A 77 10.98 3.76 5.43
C ILE A 77 10.17 4.57 4.43
N ILE A 78 9.32 3.92 3.64
CA ILE A 78 8.36 4.57 2.75
C ILE A 78 6.96 4.07 3.09
N ARG A 79 6.05 4.98 3.45
CA ARG A 79 4.65 4.70 3.78
C ARG A 79 3.76 5.15 2.64
N ILE A 80 2.95 4.21 2.12
CA ILE A 80 2.15 4.38 0.91
C ILE A 80 0.66 4.20 1.25
N PRO A 81 -0.08 5.29 1.49
CA PRO A 81 -1.52 5.22 1.67
C PRO A 81 -2.25 4.98 0.33
N PHE A 82 -3.38 4.27 0.40
CA PHE A 82 -4.29 4.06 -0.72
C PHE A 82 -5.59 4.85 -0.54
N THR A 83 -6.21 5.22 -1.65
CA THR A 83 -7.53 5.90 -1.67
C THR A 83 -8.71 4.96 -1.39
N GLY A 84 -8.46 3.69 -1.12
CA GLY A 84 -9.47 2.68 -0.82
C GLY A 84 -8.85 1.41 -0.24
N SER A 85 -9.54 0.27 -0.41
CA SER A 85 -9.03 -1.04 0.03
C SER A 85 -8.33 -1.76 -1.12
N VAL A 86 -7.10 -2.21 -0.89
CA VAL A 86 -6.30 -2.95 -1.87
C VAL A 86 -6.12 -4.40 -1.44
N LYS A 87 -6.38 -5.33 -2.35
CA LYS A 87 -5.89 -6.71 -2.26
C LYS A 87 -4.58 -6.80 -3.03
N LEU A 88 -3.45 -6.81 -2.30
CA LEU A 88 -2.12 -6.73 -2.90
C LEU A 88 -1.69 -8.09 -3.48
N ARG A 89 -1.16 -8.07 -4.70
CA ARG A 89 -0.63 -9.25 -5.41
C ARG A 89 0.90 -9.23 -5.49
N SER A 90 1.48 -8.10 -5.87
CA SER A 90 2.93 -7.98 -6.04
C SER A 90 3.43 -6.57 -5.72
N VAL A 91 4.68 -6.48 -5.27
CA VAL A 91 5.47 -5.25 -5.17
C VAL A 91 6.55 -5.29 -6.24
N LEU A 92 6.74 -4.20 -6.98
CA LEU A 92 7.77 -4.08 -8.02
C LEU A 92 8.78 -3.05 -7.57
N LEU A 93 10.07 -3.40 -7.61
CA LEU A 93 11.14 -2.52 -7.17
C LEU A 93 12.23 -2.40 -8.23
N LYS A 94 12.71 -1.18 -8.46
CA LYS A 94 13.99 -0.93 -9.13
C LYS A 94 14.86 -0.14 -8.16
N THR A 95 16.01 -0.72 -7.79
CA THR A 95 16.88 -0.21 -6.72
C THR A 95 18.34 -0.16 -7.16
N GLY A 96 19.21 0.40 -6.32
CA GLY A 96 20.65 0.47 -6.57
C GLY A 96 21.08 1.76 -7.27
N PRO A 97 22.13 1.74 -8.12
CA PRO A 97 22.88 0.57 -8.60
C PRO A 97 23.89 0.02 -7.59
N ALA A 98 24.39 -1.19 -7.87
CA ALA A 98 25.48 -1.84 -7.15
C ALA A 98 25.21 -1.89 -5.63
N ASP A 99 26.10 -1.34 -4.81
CA ASP A 99 26.07 -1.49 -3.37
C ASP A 99 24.97 -0.63 -2.70
N LEU A 100 24.40 0.34 -3.43
CA LEU A 100 23.22 1.12 -3.03
C LEU A 100 21.92 0.30 -3.06
N THR A 101 21.97 -0.94 -3.58
CA THR A 101 20.81 -1.83 -3.58
C THR A 101 20.50 -2.22 -2.12
N PRO A 102 19.26 -2.05 -1.64
CA PRO A 102 18.89 -2.54 -0.32
C PRO A 102 19.02 -4.06 -0.26
N LEU A 103 19.45 -4.62 0.87
CA LEU A 103 19.60 -6.07 1.04
C LEU A 103 18.24 -6.80 0.98
N LYS A 104 17.22 -6.19 1.57
CA LYS A 104 15.87 -6.75 1.66
C LYS A 104 14.82 -5.64 1.74
N VAL A 105 13.57 -6.01 1.53
CA VAL A 105 12.40 -5.18 1.84
C VAL A 105 11.49 -5.92 2.81
N MET A 106 11.08 -5.22 3.86
CA MET A 106 10.08 -5.66 4.83
C MET A 106 8.76 -4.94 4.59
N LEU A 107 7.67 -5.68 4.44
CA LEU A 107 6.34 -5.14 4.17
C LEU A 107 5.46 -5.19 5.42
N PHE A 108 4.81 -4.08 5.74
CA PHE A 108 3.84 -3.97 6.82
C PHE A 108 2.53 -3.42 6.27
N ALA A 109 1.47 -4.21 6.36
CA ALA A 109 0.13 -3.80 5.92
C ALA A 109 -0.64 -3.11 7.06
N ASN A 110 -1.23 -1.95 6.77
CA ASN A 110 -2.09 -1.18 7.68
C ASN A 110 -1.40 -0.71 8.96
N GLU A 111 -0.13 -0.33 8.83
CA GLU A 111 0.68 0.17 9.94
C GLU A 111 1.14 1.59 9.67
N ASP A 112 0.33 2.54 10.12
CA ASP A 112 0.45 3.95 9.73
C ASP A 112 1.53 4.71 10.52
N ASN A 113 2.02 4.15 11.63
CA ASN A 113 2.89 4.83 12.60
C ASN A 113 4.25 4.17 12.84
N LEU A 114 4.69 3.24 11.98
CA LEU A 114 5.96 2.53 12.15
C LEU A 114 7.20 3.41 11.95
N ASP A 115 7.92 3.72 13.02
CA ASP A 115 9.24 4.36 12.98
C ASP A 115 10.39 3.33 13.09
N PHE A 116 11.63 3.79 13.12
CA PHE A 116 12.81 2.93 13.19
C PHE A 116 12.96 2.19 14.53
N GLN A 117 12.38 2.71 15.61
CA GLN A 117 12.40 2.02 16.91
C GLN A 117 11.38 0.88 16.91
N ASP A 118 10.15 1.17 16.46
CA ASP A 118 9.06 0.21 16.42
C ASP A 118 9.29 -0.90 15.40
N VAL A 119 9.85 -0.57 14.23
CA VAL A 119 10.00 -1.53 13.11
C VAL A 119 10.99 -2.65 13.44
N ALA A 120 11.96 -2.40 14.33
CA ALA A 120 12.97 -3.38 14.72
C ALA A 120 12.39 -4.56 15.51
N ASP A 121 11.40 -4.30 16.37
CA ASP A 121 10.72 -5.30 17.20
C ASP A 121 9.46 -5.87 16.55
N ARG A 122 9.04 -5.28 15.43
CA ARG A 122 7.84 -5.66 14.70
C ARG A 122 8.11 -6.75 13.69
N LYS A 123 7.27 -7.80 13.73
CA LYS A 123 7.27 -8.82 12.70
C LYS A 123 6.66 -8.28 11.39
N PRO A 124 7.39 -8.30 10.26
CA PRO A 124 6.82 -7.91 8.98
C PRO A 124 5.71 -8.87 8.54
N THR A 125 4.73 -8.34 7.82
CA THR A 125 3.68 -9.16 7.19
C THR A 125 4.31 -10.16 6.22
N GLN A 126 5.26 -9.68 5.42
CA GLN A 126 6.12 -10.48 4.54
C GLN A 126 7.42 -9.71 4.28
N GLU A 127 8.50 -10.43 4.02
CA GLU A 127 9.81 -9.85 3.66
C GLU A 127 10.39 -10.58 2.44
N PHE A 128 11.26 -9.89 1.71
CA PHE A 128 11.96 -10.44 0.55
C PHE A 128 13.40 -9.95 0.52
N ASP A 129 14.34 -10.84 0.19
CA ASP A 129 15.68 -10.44 -0.20
C ASP A 129 15.64 -9.82 -1.60
N ILE A 130 16.36 -8.72 -1.78
CA ILE A 130 16.43 -8.00 -3.05
C ILE A 130 17.68 -8.46 -3.76
N ALA A 131 17.55 -8.90 -5.01
CA ALA A 131 18.70 -9.24 -5.83
C ALA A 131 19.31 -7.96 -6.42
N GLN A 132 20.64 -7.91 -6.48
CA GLN A 132 21.35 -6.87 -7.19
C GLN A 132 21.03 -6.99 -8.70
N GLY A 133 20.59 -5.89 -9.30
CA GLY A 133 20.21 -5.87 -10.71
C GLY A 133 19.85 -4.47 -11.19
N ARG A 134 19.70 -4.32 -12.50
CA ARG A 134 19.26 -3.06 -13.13
C ARG A 134 17.80 -3.12 -13.57
N GLU A 135 17.22 -4.31 -13.65
CA GLU A 135 15.83 -4.52 -14.05
C GLU A 135 14.86 -4.27 -12.88
N VAL A 136 13.59 -4.11 -13.22
CA VAL A 136 12.51 -4.05 -12.22
C VAL A 136 12.26 -5.47 -11.70
N GLY A 137 12.51 -5.72 -10.41
CA GLY A 137 12.19 -6.98 -9.75
C GLY A 137 10.73 -7.03 -9.31
N GLU A 138 10.05 -8.15 -9.54
CA GLU A 138 8.70 -8.41 -9.04
C GLU A 138 8.73 -9.36 -7.82
N TYR A 139 8.13 -8.91 -6.72
CA TYR A 139 8.05 -9.61 -5.46
C TYR A 139 6.59 -9.98 -5.18
N ALA A 140 6.20 -11.20 -5.56
CA ALA A 140 4.85 -11.71 -5.38
C ALA A 140 4.55 -11.95 -3.89
N VAL A 141 3.50 -11.31 -3.37
CA VAL A 141 3.09 -11.46 -1.97
C VAL A 141 2.11 -12.62 -1.79
N LYS A 142 2.04 -13.16 -0.57
CA LYS A 142 0.95 -14.08 -0.21
C LYS A 142 -0.33 -13.27 -0.04
N THR A 143 -1.15 -13.19 -1.07
CA THR A 143 -2.35 -12.34 -1.11
C THR A 143 -3.30 -12.54 0.08
N ALA A 144 -3.35 -13.74 0.67
CA ALA A 144 -4.10 -14.02 1.90
C ALA A 144 -3.67 -13.16 3.11
N LYS A 145 -2.42 -12.68 3.14
CA LYS A 145 -1.90 -11.75 4.15
C LYS A 145 -2.17 -10.28 3.84
N PHE A 146 -2.56 -9.97 2.61
CA PHE A 146 -2.80 -8.60 2.13
C PHE A 146 -4.19 -8.44 1.47
N PRO A 147 -5.30 -8.86 2.10
CA PRO A 147 -6.62 -8.83 1.46
C PRO A 147 -7.28 -7.45 1.43
N ASN A 148 -7.00 -6.59 2.42
CA ASN A 148 -7.65 -5.29 2.63
C ASN A 148 -6.63 -4.28 3.17
N VAL A 149 -5.69 -3.89 2.31
CA VAL A 149 -4.62 -2.95 2.61
C VAL A 149 -5.11 -1.53 2.31
N SER A 150 -5.18 -0.66 3.33
CA SER A 150 -5.40 0.78 3.17
C SER A 150 -4.12 1.59 3.21
N SER A 151 -3.03 1.02 3.74
CA SER A 151 -1.71 1.62 3.78
C SER A 151 -0.65 0.52 3.76
N LEU A 152 0.42 0.72 2.99
CA LEU A 152 1.55 -0.21 2.91
C LEU A 152 2.83 0.52 3.31
N THR A 153 3.50 0.01 4.35
CA THR A 153 4.80 0.51 4.77
C THR A 153 5.89 -0.45 4.28
N LEU A 154 6.85 0.09 3.55
CA LEU A 154 8.05 -0.59 3.08
C LEU A 154 9.22 -0.12 3.94
N PHE A 155 9.94 -1.07 4.53
CA PHE A 155 11.16 -0.80 5.27
C PHE A 155 12.35 -1.50 4.62
N PHE A 156 13.39 -0.73 4.37
CA PHE A 156 14.67 -1.14 3.83
C PHE A 156 15.70 -0.98 4.95
N PRO A 157 16.19 -2.07 5.56
CA PRO A 157 16.96 -1.99 6.79
C PRO A 157 18.45 -1.74 6.60
N SER A 158 18.97 -2.03 5.40
CA SER A 158 20.38 -1.90 5.08
C SER A 158 20.60 -1.95 3.57
N SER A 159 21.74 -1.42 3.12
CA SER A 159 22.25 -1.60 1.77
C SER A 159 22.95 -2.95 1.61
N GLN A 160 23.48 -3.21 0.41
CA GLN A 160 24.33 -4.36 0.11
C GLN A 160 25.84 -4.03 0.18
N GLY A 161 26.21 -2.87 0.72
CA GLY A 161 27.62 -2.49 0.93
C GLY A 161 27.91 -0.99 0.87
N ALA A 162 26.92 -0.16 0.58
CA ALA A 162 27.02 1.30 0.60
C ALA A 162 26.55 1.92 1.93
N GLU A 163 26.79 3.21 2.12
CA GLU A 163 26.33 3.96 3.30
C GLU A 163 24.86 4.37 3.22
N THR A 164 24.27 4.32 2.02
CA THR A 164 22.88 4.69 1.75
C THR A 164 22.19 3.66 0.85
N VAL A 165 20.87 3.76 0.74
CA VAL A 165 20.06 2.98 -0.20
C VAL A 165 19.38 3.88 -1.21
N ARG A 166 19.21 3.39 -2.44
CA ARG A 166 18.53 4.13 -3.51
C ARG A 166 17.43 3.32 -4.19
N ILE A 167 16.28 3.97 -4.38
CA ILE A 167 15.07 3.39 -4.98
C ILE A 167 14.61 4.27 -6.14
N TYR A 168 14.62 3.71 -7.34
CA TYR A 168 14.17 4.37 -8.56
C TYR A 168 12.69 4.15 -8.85
N TYR A 169 12.15 3.00 -8.46
CA TYR A 169 10.77 2.64 -8.78
C TYR A 169 10.14 1.78 -7.69
N ILE A 170 8.92 2.13 -7.31
CA ILE A 170 7.99 1.34 -6.51
C ILE A 170 6.69 1.23 -7.29
N GLY A 171 6.41 0.04 -7.81
CA GLY A 171 5.13 -0.32 -8.42
C GLY A 171 4.37 -1.28 -7.53
N LEU A 172 3.04 -1.20 -7.53
CA LEU A 172 2.19 -2.11 -6.76
C LEU A 172 1.14 -2.69 -7.69
N LEU A 173 0.97 -4.02 -7.65
CA LEU A 173 -0.04 -4.74 -8.43
C LEU A 173 -1.07 -5.38 -7.52
N GLY A 174 -2.32 -5.35 -7.92
CA GLY A 174 -3.42 -5.98 -7.18
C GLY A 174 -4.77 -5.46 -7.65
N THR A 175 -5.79 -5.67 -6.81
CA THR A 175 -7.14 -5.18 -7.08
C THR A 175 -7.55 -4.14 -6.05
N TRP A 176 -8.12 -3.04 -6.50
CA TRP A 176 -8.65 -1.99 -5.63
C TRP A 176 -10.17 -2.07 -5.52
N THR A 177 -10.69 -1.72 -4.34
CA THR A 177 -12.12 -1.59 -4.06
C THR A 177 -12.37 -0.28 -3.31
N GLU A 178 -13.44 0.42 -3.66
CA GLU A 178 -13.86 1.65 -2.99
C GLU A 178 -14.18 1.40 -1.50
N ARG A 179 -13.63 2.26 -0.62
CA ARG A 179 -13.93 2.22 0.81
C ARG A 179 -15.14 3.13 1.08
N LYS A 180 -16.31 2.53 1.30
CA LYS A 180 -17.50 3.28 1.77
C LYS A 180 -17.27 3.72 3.22
N SER A 181 -16.85 4.97 3.41
CA SER A 181 -16.81 5.58 4.74
C SER A 181 -18.23 5.99 5.14
N ASN A 182 -18.93 5.12 5.87
CA ASN A 182 -20.11 5.57 6.62
C ASN A 182 -19.62 6.20 7.92
N PRO A 183 -19.67 7.53 8.09
CA PRO A 183 -19.42 8.12 9.40
C PRO A 183 -20.47 7.56 10.37
N VAL A 184 -20.02 6.92 11.45
CA VAL A 184 -20.91 6.57 12.56
C VAL A 184 -21.28 7.88 13.23
N ILE A 185 -22.38 8.48 12.79
CA ILE A 185 -23.01 9.60 13.50
C ILE A 185 -23.63 8.98 14.75
N THR A 186 -22.87 8.92 15.84
CA THR A 186 -23.42 8.66 17.17
C THR A 186 -24.25 9.88 17.55
N VAL A 187 -25.52 9.91 17.12
CA VAL A 187 -26.53 10.77 17.75
C VAL A 187 -26.80 10.15 19.11
N TYR A 188 -26.07 10.61 20.12
CA TYR A 188 -26.53 10.43 21.50
C TYR A 188 -27.77 11.31 21.65
N GLU A 189 -28.94 10.71 21.42
CA GLU A 189 -30.21 11.30 21.81
C GLU A 189 -30.23 11.41 23.34
N ALA A 190 -29.71 12.50 23.88
CA ALA A 190 -30.01 12.94 25.23
C ALA A 190 -31.44 13.51 25.23
N GLN A 191 -32.44 12.64 25.04
CA GLN A 191 -33.79 12.96 25.46
C GLN A 191 -33.79 12.95 26.99
N ALA A 192 -33.66 14.13 27.59
CA ALA A 192 -33.96 14.32 28.99
C ALA A 192 -35.43 13.97 29.21
N ASN A 193 -35.70 12.76 29.71
CA ASN A 193 -37.03 12.40 30.22
C ASN A 193 -37.33 13.28 31.44
N LEU A 194 -38.22 14.25 31.28
CA LEU A 194 -38.74 15.17 32.31
C LEU A 194 -39.51 14.48 33.46
N ALA A 195 -39.40 13.17 33.61
CA ALA A 195 -40.13 12.38 34.61
C ALA A 195 -39.39 12.20 35.95
N ASP A 196 -38.13 12.62 36.08
CA ASP A 196 -37.35 12.46 37.33
C ASP A 196 -37.16 13.80 38.06
N HIS A 197 -38.27 14.44 38.45
CA HIS A 197 -38.26 15.46 39.50
C HIS A 197 -38.99 14.90 40.73
N GLN A 198 -38.24 14.49 41.73
CA GLN A 198 -38.75 14.17 43.06
C GLN A 198 -39.34 15.44 43.69
N LYS A 199 -40.64 15.42 44.04
CA LYS A 199 -41.28 16.46 44.86
C LYS A 199 -40.67 16.45 46.25
N ILE A 200 -39.98 17.53 46.63
CA ILE A 200 -39.62 17.78 48.02
C ILE A 200 -40.87 18.12 48.85
N GLN A 201 -41.01 17.39 49.96
CA GLN A 201 -42.14 17.38 50.87
C GLN A 201 -41.88 18.36 52.04
N GLY A 202 -42.75 19.36 52.19
CA GLY A 202 -43.11 19.99 53.48
C GLY A 202 -42.08 20.85 54.22
N THR A 203 -42.32 22.16 54.28
CA THR A 203 -42.10 22.90 55.54
C THR A 203 -43.14 24.01 55.66
N GLU A 204 -44.10 23.80 56.56
CA GLU A 204 -45.04 24.82 57.03
C GLU A 204 -44.28 25.88 57.83
N GLY A 205 -44.51 27.15 57.52
CA GLY A 205 -43.88 28.30 58.18
C GLY A 205 -44.80 29.51 58.15
N ASN A 206 -45.69 29.54 59.13
CA ASN A 206 -46.68 30.58 59.41
C ASN A 206 -46.03 31.96 59.62
N PHE A 207 -46.34 32.97 58.80
CA PHE A 207 -46.14 34.37 59.15
C PHE A 207 -47.35 35.22 58.74
N SER A 208 -48.06 35.68 59.76
CA SER A 208 -49.22 36.57 59.69
C SER A 208 -48.82 38.01 59.35
N ALA A 209 -49.79 38.71 58.77
CA ALA A 209 -49.74 40.09 58.28
C ALA A 209 -49.26 41.14 59.28
N PHE A 210 -48.69 42.24 58.76
CA PHE A 210 -49.02 43.61 59.19
C PHE A 210 -48.85 44.59 58.01
N GLN A 211 -49.94 45.28 57.67
CA GLN A 211 -49.95 46.55 56.94
C GLN A 211 -50.13 47.67 57.97
N SER A 212 -49.32 48.73 57.86
CA SER A 212 -49.69 50.14 58.02
C SER A 212 -48.60 50.99 57.37
#